data_AF-A0AAU1XNV1-F1
#
_entry.id   AF-A0AAU1XNV1-F1
#
_cell.length_a   1.000
_cell.length_b   1.000
_cell.length_c   1.000
_cell.angle_alpha   90.00
_cell.angle_beta   90.00
_cell.angle_gamma   90.00
#
_symmetry.space_group_name_H-M   'P 1'
#
loop_
_entity.id
_entity.type
_entity.pdbx_description
1 polymer ?
#
loop_
_entity_poly.entity_id
_entity_poly.type
_entity_poly.pdbx_seq_one_letter_code
_entity_poly.pdbx_strand_id
1 'polypeptide(L)'
;MARDHVRDHVREPTRAPPPGVRTGGMPPTPSGQADPRARTTKAPATVVLVTGVAGAGKSTVALLLADRLGWSCQDADDFHTPANRARMAAGEALTDEDRRPWLASVAAWIDRRIAAGEPAVLACSALKRAYRDQLAGGRPEVRLVHLHGSRQLIRARLLSRHGHFFPARLLDSQFADLQEPEPDEHACVVDIDRPPEAVVAAILAHLSAVTTEEPHMPPTASGEQWRLRHGAHEAVVVELGGALRHCAVGGRPLLDGFTADERITGGRGQLLVPWPNRVAGGSYRFGGEELQLPLTEPENGNAIHGLLRWVPWQLLARSEDAVTVGTTLFPQPGYPYRLEVAAEYRLGPEGLETTVTTTNAGDAAAPYGVGQHPYLTVGTDLVDTALLTVPARHRLIADEHGLPTGEEPVEGTAYDFRTARPIGVEHLDTAYTGLDRDPAGHCTVRLAHPSGRHGIDVRLVEGIRYVQVYTGDTLSETGRRRRGVAIEPMSCPADAFRSGTALAVLQPGDSHVFRWGLAPWGSW
;
A
#
# COMPACT_ATOMS: atom_id res chain seq x y z
N MET A 1 -72.47 59.14 -24.48
CA MET A 1 -71.85 60.25 -25.23
C MET A 1 -70.35 60.13 -25.12
N ALA A 2 -69.66 60.08 -26.27
CA ALA A 2 -68.23 60.34 -26.53
C ALA A 2 -67.15 59.52 -25.77
N ARG A 3 -66.02 59.11 -26.35
CA ARG A 3 -65.44 59.07 -27.71
C ARG A 3 -64.22 58.12 -27.61
N ASP A 4 -63.88 57.47 -28.73
CA ASP A 4 -62.69 56.65 -28.95
C ASP A 4 -61.37 57.36 -28.63
N HIS A 5 -60.36 56.61 -28.16
CA HIS A 5 -58.99 56.79 -28.62
C HIS A 5 -58.13 55.52 -28.49
N VAL A 6 -57.53 55.19 -29.63
CA VAL A 6 -56.55 54.15 -29.96
C VAL A 6 -55.23 54.42 -29.22
N ARG A 7 -54.51 53.35 -28.80
CA ARG A 7 -53.08 53.42 -28.45
C ARG A 7 -52.32 52.35 -29.21
N ASP A 8 -51.41 52.82 -30.06
CA ASP A 8 -50.47 52.08 -30.88
C ASP A 8 -49.31 51.46 -30.07
N HIS A 9 -48.88 50.29 -30.52
CA HIS A 9 -47.64 49.62 -30.11
C HIS A 9 -46.42 50.26 -30.80
N VAL A 10 -45.45 50.71 -30.00
CA VAL A 10 -44.13 51.15 -30.49
C VAL A 10 -43.16 49.97 -30.51
N ARG A 11 -42.68 49.64 -31.72
CA ARG A 11 -41.48 48.82 -31.99
C ARG A 11 -40.27 49.75 -32.12
N GLU A 12 -39.13 49.38 -31.53
CA GLU A 12 -37.82 49.98 -31.82
C GLU A 12 -36.98 49.10 -32.77
N PRO A 13 -35.98 49.69 -33.48
CA PRO A 13 -35.53 49.20 -34.79
C PRO A 13 -34.17 48.49 -34.80
N THR A 14 -33.99 47.67 -35.83
CA THR A 14 -32.77 46.97 -36.24
C THR A 14 -31.70 47.92 -36.81
N ARG A 15 -30.42 47.68 -36.47
CA ARG A 15 -29.26 48.32 -37.12
C ARG A 15 -28.15 47.30 -37.39
N ALA A 16 -27.60 47.39 -38.61
CA ALA A 16 -26.68 46.46 -39.27
C ALA A 16 -25.22 46.50 -38.75
N PRO A 17 -24.40 45.47 -39.00
CA PRO A 17 -22.99 45.43 -38.60
C PRO A 17 -22.04 46.01 -39.69
N PRO A 18 -20.84 46.51 -39.31
CA PRO A 18 -19.83 47.02 -40.25
C PRO A 18 -18.82 45.94 -40.72
N PRO A 19 -17.95 46.23 -41.72
CA PRO A 19 -17.47 45.22 -42.67
C PRO A 19 -16.03 44.72 -42.47
N GLY A 20 -15.78 43.49 -42.95
CA GLY A 20 -14.65 43.10 -43.82
C GLY A 20 -13.25 43.00 -43.22
N VAL A 21 -12.83 41.79 -42.80
CA VAL A 21 -11.42 41.37 -42.74
C VAL A 21 -11.20 40.17 -43.66
N ARG A 22 -10.05 40.22 -44.36
CA ARG A 22 -9.68 39.47 -45.55
C ARG A 22 -9.56 37.96 -45.35
N THR A 23 -9.97 37.23 -46.39
CA THR A 23 -9.84 35.77 -46.57
C THR A 23 -8.38 35.36 -46.79
N GLY A 24 -7.79 34.68 -45.80
CA GLY A 24 -6.61 33.84 -45.96
C GLY A 24 -7.05 32.38 -46.08
N GLY A 25 -6.79 31.76 -47.22
CA GLY A 25 -7.17 30.38 -47.52
C GLY A 25 -6.44 29.38 -46.62
N MET A 26 -7.21 28.40 -46.12
CA MET A 26 -6.69 27.20 -45.49
C MET A 26 -6.27 26.21 -46.60
N PRO A 27 -5.02 25.74 -46.65
CA PRO A 27 -4.63 24.73 -47.63
C PRO A 27 -5.25 23.38 -47.27
N PRO A 28 -5.52 22.50 -48.25
CA PRO A 28 -6.11 21.20 -48.02
C PRO A 28 -5.15 20.30 -47.22
N THR A 29 -5.69 19.53 -46.28
CA THR A 29 -5.00 18.44 -45.59
C THR A 29 -4.44 17.43 -46.60
N PRO A 30 -3.13 17.13 -46.58
CA PRO A 30 -2.61 15.94 -47.24
C PRO A 30 -3.01 14.72 -46.43
N SER A 31 -3.63 13.78 -47.10
CA SER A 31 -3.78 12.40 -46.68
C SER A 31 -2.41 11.75 -46.41
N GLY A 32 -2.34 10.96 -45.35
CA GLY A 32 -1.32 9.91 -45.18
C GLY A 32 0.05 10.36 -44.69
N GLN A 33 0.19 10.60 -43.38
CA GLN A 33 1.44 10.33 -42.66
C GLN A 33 1.12 9.59 -41.37
N ALA A 34 1.62 8.36 -41.29
CA ALA A 34 1.60 7.55 -40.08
C ALA A 34 2.34 8.28 -38.95
N ASP A 35 1.75 8.27 -37.77
CA ASP A 35 2.32 8.79 -36.53
C ASP A 35 3.67 8.10 -36.21
N PRO A 36 4.78 8.85 -36.03
CA PRO A 36 6.08 8.28 -35.67
C PRO A 36 6.18 7.81 -34.21
N ARG A 37 5.07 7.79 -33.45
CA ARG A 37 5.05 7.33 -32.04
C ARG A 37 4.41 5.96 -31.80
N ALA A 38 4.09 5.20 -32.85
CA ALA A 38 3.80 3.77 -32.70
C ALA A 38 5.11 2.95 -32.73
N ARG A 39 6.03 3.20 -31.78
CA ARG A 39 7.01 2.17 -31.42
C ARG A 39 6.29 1.19 -30.50
N THR A 40 5.96 0.01 -31.02
CA THR A 40 5.72 -1.14 -30.17
C THR A 40 6.99 -1.35 -29.35
N THR A 41 6.94 -1.08 -28.04
CA THR A 41 8.03 -1.38 -27.11
C THR A 41 8.10 -2.89 -26.94
N LYS A 42 8.77 -3.55 -27.88
CA LYS A 42 9.21 -4.94 -27.68
C LYS A 42 10.19 -4.90 -26.51
N ALA A 43 9.90 -5.63 -25.43
CA ALA A 43 10.78 -5.74 -24.28
C ALA A 43 12.21 -6.09 -24.74
N PRO A 44 13.26 -5.52 -24.12
CA PRO A 44 14.64 -5.79 -24.51
C PRO A 44 14.94 -7.29 -24.39
N ALA A 45 15.69 -7.83 -25.35
CA ALA A 45 15.99 -9.26 -25.38
C ALA A 45 16.89 -9.65 -24.20
N THR A 46 16.45 -10.64 -23.43
CA THR A 46 17.14 -11.11 -22.22
C THR A 46 18.07 -12.28 -22.52
N VAL A 47 19.28 -12.28 -21.94
CA VAL A 47 20.19 -13.44 -21.94
C VAL A 47 20.25 -14.04 -20.54
N VAL A 48 19.90 -15.31 -20.38
CA VAL A 48 20.00 -16.02 -19.10
C VAL A 48 21.32 -16.78 -19.04
N LEU A 49 22.21 -16.39 -18.13
CA LEU A 49 23.49 -17.05 -17.89
C LEU A 49 23.35 -18.08 -16.76
N VAL A 50 23.36 -19.36 -17.11
CA VAL A 50 23.26 -20.48 -16.17
C VAL A 50 24.66 -20.94 -15.77
N THR A 51 25.03 -20.71 -14.51
CA THR A 51 26.35 -21.02 -13.96
C THR A 51 26.32 -22.02 -12.81
N GLY A 52 27.49 -22.58 -12.48
CA GLY A 52 27.68 -23.65 -11.51
C GLY A 52 28.87 -24.55 -11.86
N VAL A 53 29.32 -25.36 -10.91
CA VAL A 53 30.44 -26.31 -11.12
C VAL A 53 30.07 -27.40 -12.15
N ALA A 54 31.07 -28.12 -12.66
CA ALA A 54 30.86 -29.29 -13.50
C ALA A 54 30.07 -30.35 -12.73
N GLY A 55 29.11 -31.00 -13.41
CA GLY A 55 28.17 -31.91 -12.75
C GLY A 55 26.95 -31.25 -12.12
N ALA A 56 26.88 -29.92 -12.06
CA ALA A 56 25.70 -29.20 -11.56
C ALA A 56 24.48 -29.28 -12.50
N GLY A 57 24.67 -29.73 -13.74
CA GLY A 57 23.59 -29.87 -14.72
C GLY A 57 23.36 -28.66 -15.62
N LYS A 58 24.31 -27.70 -15.69
CA LYS A 58 24.21 -26.47 -16.50
C LYS A 58 23.66 -26.68 -17.91
N SER A 59 24.29 -27.53 -18.73
CA SER A 59 23.86 -27.74 -20.11
C SER A 59 22.46 -28.36 -20.19
N THR A 60 22.12 -29.30 -19.28
CA THR A 60 20.78 -29.89 -19.19
C THR A 60 19.72 -28.86 -18.82
N VAL A 61 19.98 -28.06 -17.77
CA VAL A 61 19.06 -27.01 -17.32
C VAL A 61 18.93 -25.92 -18.39
N ALA A 62 20.03 -25.51 -19.02
CA ALA A 62 20.01 -24.50 -20.07
C ALA A 62 19.18 -24.94 -21.29
N LEU A 63 19.32 -26.20 -21.73
CA LEU A 63 18.52 -26.77 -22.82
C LEU A 63 17.03 -26.84 -22.47
N LEU A 64 16.69 -27.38 -21.30
CA LEU A 64 15.29 -27.47 -20.85
C LEU A 64 14.65 -26.10 -20.66
N LEU A 65 15.41 -25.13 -20.14
CA LEU A 65 14.96 -23.76 -19.95
C LEU A 65 14.74 -23.07 -21.30
N ALA A 66 15.67 -23.22 -22.24
CA ALA A 66 15.55 -22.68 -23.59
C ALA A 66 14.34 -23.26 -24.34
N ASP A 67 14.10 -24.57 -24.23
CA ASP A 67 12.92 -25.24 -24.80
C ASP A 67 11.61 -24.67 -24.24
N ARG A 68 11.54 -24.47 -22.92
CA ARG A 68 10.36 -23.87 -22.26
C ARG A 68 10.12 -22.41 -22.61
N LEU A 69 11.17 -21.64 -22.86
CA LEU A 69 11.09 -20.23 -23.24
C LEU A 69 10.93 -20.02 -24.76
N GLY A 70 11.16 -21.06 -25.57
CA GLY A 70 11.26 -20.93 -27.03
C GLY A 70 12.49 -20.12 -27.48
N TRP A 71 13.57 -20.14 -26.70
CA TRP A 71 14.80 -19.38 -26.94
C TRP A 71 15.91 -20.28 -27.47
N SER A 72 16.97 -19.68 -28.04
CA SER A 72 18.16 -20.47 -28.41
C SER A 72 19.02 -20.77 -27.17
N CYS A 73 19.60 -21.96 -27.11
CA CYS A 73 20.60 -22.35 -26.11
C CYS A 73 22.01 -22.33 -26.72
N GLN A 74 22.99 -21.87 -25.96
CA GLN A 74 24.41 -21.95 -26.31
C GLN A 74 25.20 -22.49 -25.11
N ASP A 75 26.20 -23.34 -25.36
CA ASP A 75 27.18 -23.72 -24.33
C ASP A 75 28.42 -22.83 -24.48
N ALA A 76 28.87 -22.22 -23.37
CA ALA A 76 30.01 -21.32 -23.39
C ALA A 76 31.32 -22.07 -23.66
N ASP A 77 31.37 -23.38 -23.41
CA ASP A 77 32.58 -24.18 -23.66
C ASP A 77 32.94 -24.24 -25.15
N ASP A 78 31.99 -23.98 -26.05
CA ASP A 78 32.20 -23.91 -27.50
C ASP A 78 33.09 -22.74 -27.93
N PHE A 79 33.14 -21.67 -27.12
CA PHE A 79 33.99 -20.49 -27.39
C PHE A 79 35.44 -20.69 -26.95
N HIS A 80 35.79 -21.80 -26.31
CA HIS A 80 37.19 -22.08 -25.98
C HIS A 80 38.01 -22.34 -27.25
N THR A 81 39.31 -22.06 -27.17
CA THR A 81 40.25 -22.47 -28.22
C THR A 81 40.38 -24.01 -28.23
N PRO A 82 40.75 -24.62 -29.37
CA PRO A 82 41.04 -26.06 -29.41
C PRO A 82 42.07 -26.50 -28.36
N ALA A 83 43.09 -25.66 -28.10
CA ALA A 83 44.10 -25.92 -27.08
C ALA A 83 43.52 -25.95 -25.66
N ASN A 84 42.64 -25.01 -25.31
CA ASN A 84 42.00 -24.99 -23.99
C ASN A 84 41.04 -26.17 -23.81
N ARG A 85 40.30 -26.56 -24.86
CA ARG A 85 39.48 -27.78 -24.85
C ARG A 85 40.32 -29.04 -24.64
N ALA A 86 41.47 -29.15 -25.30
CA ALA A 86 42.37 -30.28 -25.12
C ALA A 86 42.92 -30.38 -23.69
N ARG A 87 43.33 -29.23 -23.09
CA ARG A 87 43.78 -29.16 -21.69
C ARG A 87 42.69 -29.59 -20.71
N MET A 88 41.48 -29.05 -20.86
CA MET A 88 40.35 -29.45 -20.01
C MET A 88 39.99 -30.94 -20.17
N ALA A 89 40.05 -31.47 -21.40
CA ALA A 89 39.83 -32.90 -21.66
C ALA A 89 40.91 -33.79 -21.01
N ALA A 90 42.15 -33.31 -20.92
CA ALA A 90 43.24 -33.96 -20.19
C ALA A 90 43.13 -33.81 -18.65
N GLY A 91 42.16 -33.04 -18.15
CA GLY A 91 41.97 -32.80 -16.72
C GLY A 91 42.87 -31.71 -16.14
N GLU A 92 43.46 -30.88 -17.00
CA GLU A 92 44.29 -29.74 -16.59
C GLU A 92 43.41 -28.50 -16.39
N ALA A 93 43.54 -27.85 -15.24
CA ALA A 93 42.82 -26.61 -14.95
C ALA A 93 43.38 -25.45 -15.79
N LEU A 94 42.47 -24.62 -16.32
CA LEU A 94 42.81 -23.37 -17.01
C LEU A 94 43.03 -22.25 -15.99
N THR A 95 44.07 -21.46 -16.19
CA THR A 95 44.36 -20.24 -15.41
C THR A 95 43.46 -19.09 -15.83
N ASP A 96 43.44 -18.01 -15.05
CA ASP A 96 42.68 -16.80 -15.38
C ASP A 96 43.18 -16.15 -16.68
N GLU A 97 44.48 -16.24 -16.97
CA GLU A 97 45.08 -15.81 -18.24
C GLU A 97 44.56 -16.64 -19.42
N ASP A 98 44.50 -17.97 -19.25
CA ASP A 98 43.95 -18.88 -20.27
C ASP A 98 42.46 -18.60 -20.56
N ARG A 99 41.72 -18.10 -19.55
CA ARG A 99 40.27 -17.84 -19.63
C ARG A 99 39.94 -16.45 -20.18
N ARG A 100 40.86 -15.48 -20.15
CA ARG A 100 40.60 -14.11 -20.62
C ARG A 100 40.09 -14.03 -22.08
N PRO A 101 40.69 -14.72 -23.07
CA PRO A 101 40.19 -14.69 -24.45
C PRO A 101 38.81 -15.34 -24.62
N TRP A 102 38.54 -16.36 -23.82
CA TRP A 102 37.25 -17.06 -23.78
C TRP A 102 36.16 -16.15 -23.23
N LEU A 103 36.38 -15.51 -22.08
CA LEU A 103 35.44 -14.56 -21.48
C LEU A 103 35.14 -13.38 -22.42
N ALA A 104 36.15 -12.86 -23.13
CA ALA A 104 35.96 -11.80 -24.12
C ALA A 104 35.08 -12.26 -25.29
N SER A 105 35.26 -13.51 -25.75
CA SER A 105 34.47 -14.10 -26.85
C SER A 105 33.02 -14.34 -26.44
N VAL A 106 32.78 -14.78 -25.20
CA VAL A 106 31.45 -14.96 -24.62
C VAL A 106 30.76 -13.61 -24.43
N ALA A 107 31.45 -12.61 -23.85
CA ALA A 107 30.92 -11.24 -23.70
C ALA A 107 30.50 -10.65 -25.06
N ALA A 108 31.36 -10.76 -26.08
CA ALA A 108 31.05 -10.28 -27.42
C ALA A 108 29.85 -11.03 -28.05
N TRP A 109 29.65 -12.31 -27.72
CA TRP A 109 28.46 -13.05 -28.16
C TRP A 109 27.20 -12.56 -27.45
N ILE A 110 27.25 -12.33 -26.14
CA ILE A 110 26.14 -11.75 -25.36
C ILE A 110 25.75 -10.39 -25.96
N ASP A 111 26.73 -9.52 -26.21
CA ASP A 111 26.51 -8.18 -26.77
C ASP A 111 25.83 -8.23 -28.15
N ARG A 112 26.22 -9.17 -29.01
CA ARG A 112 25.56 -9.36 -30.32
C ARG A 112 24.10 -9.81 -30.18
N ARG A 113 23.79 -10.69 -29.23
CA ARG A 113 22.42 -11.18 -28.98
C ARG A 113 21.50 -10.08 -28.47
N ILE A 114 22.00 -9.29 -27.50
CA ILE A 114 21.30 -8.13 -26.96
C ILE A 114 21.03 -7.12 -28.09
N ALA A 115 22.06 -6.76 -28.87
CA ALA A 115 21.92 -5.81 -29.97
C ALA A 115 20.96 -6.28 -31.08
N ALA A 116 20.90 -7.59 -31.35
CA ALA A 116 19.98 -8.17 -32.33
C ALA A 116 18.54 -8.34 -31.80
N GLY A 117 18.30 -8.14 -30.51
CA GLY A 117 16.99 -8.39 -29.90
C GLY A 117 16.62 -9.87 -29.88
N GLU A 118 17.62 -10.76 -29.78
CA GLU A 118 17.45 -12.21 -29.85
C GLU A 118 17.73 -12.86 -28.48
N PRO A 119 16.69 -13.24 -27.71
CA PRO A 119 16.88 -13.78 -26.37
C PRO A 119 17.56 -15.15 -26.41
N ALA A 120 18.32 -15.50 -25.38
CA ALA A 120 19.09 -16.73 -25.35
C ALA A 120 19.35 -17.25 -23.92
N VAL A 121 19.63 -18.54 -23.81
CA VAL A 121 20.12 -19.17 -22.58
C VAL A 121 21.55 -19.64 -22.82
N LEU A 122 22.47 -19.29 -21.92
CA LEU A 122 23.89 -19.60 -22.01
C LEU A 122 24.32 -20.44 -20.79
N ALA A 123 24.75 -21.68 -21.02
CA ALA A 123 25.44 -22.45 -19.99
C ALA A 123 26.89 -21.98 -19.87
N CYS A 124 27.33 -21.54 -18.69
CA CYS A 124 28.67 -20.95 -18.53
C CYS A 124 29.33 -21.28 -17.19
N SER A 125 30.62 -21.65 -17.21
CA SER A 125 31.44 -21.90 -16.02
C SER A 125 32.04 -20.61 -15.41
N ALA A 126 31.22 -19.56 -15.27
CA ALA A 126 31.58 -18.29 -14.63
C ALA A 126 31.65 -18.39 -13.09
N LEU A 127 32.63 -19.16 -12.59
CA LEU A 127 32.75 -19.53 -11.17
C LEU A 127 33.24 -18.40 -10.25
N LYS A 128 33.95 -17.41 -10.79
CA LYS A 128 34.48 -16.25 -10.04
C LYS A 128 33.61 -15.01 -10.27
N ARG A 129 33.51 -14.14 -9.26
CA ARG A 129 32.81 -12.85 -9.35
C ARG A 129 33.33 -12.01 -10.51
N ALA A 130 34.65 -11.88 -10.66
CA ALA A 130 35.26 -11.15 -11.77
C ALA A 130 34.82 -11.64 -13.17
N TYR A 131 34.50 -12.93 -13.32
CA TYR A 131 33.99 -13.48 -14.57
C TYR A 131 32.53 -13.06 -14.80
N ARG A 132 31.72 -13.09 -13.75
CA ARG A 132 30.32 -12.67 -13.80
C ARG A 132 30.21 -11.16 -14.02
N ASP A 133 31.06 -10.36 -13.38
CA ASP A 133 31.18 -8.92 -13.65
C ASP A 133 31.55 -8.65 -15.12
N GLN A 134 32.48 -9.41 -15.70
CA GLN A 134 32.82 -9.24 -17.11
C GLN A 134 31.67 -9.60 -18.07
N LEU A 135 30.85 -10.61 -17.72
CA LEU A 135 29.79 -11.14 -18.58
C LEU A 135 28.42 -10.48 -18.37
N ALA A 136 28.13 -10.00 -17.16
CA ALA A 136 26.85 -9.44 -16.76
C ALA A 136 26.96 -8.01 -16.22
N GLY A 137 28.12 -7.60 -15.72
CA GLY A 137 28.37 -6.23 -15.25
C GLY A 137 28.15 -5.22 -16.39
N GLY A 138 27.34 -4.20 -16.10
CA GLY A 138 26.94 -3.18 -17.08
C GLY A 138 25.94 -3.65 -18.14
N ARG A 139 25.38 -4.87 -18.02
CA ARG A 139 24.42 -5.45 -18.97
C ARG A 139 23.10 -5.80 -18.25
N PRO A 140 22.19 -4.84 -18.08
CA PRO A 140 20.91 -5.08 -17.38
C PRO A 140 20.04 -6.15 -18.04
N GLU A 141 20.30 -6.53 -19.30
CA GLU A 141 19.61 -7.58 -20.04
C GLU A 141 20.13 -9.00 -19.72
N VAL A 142 21.22 -9.12 -18.97
CA VAL A 142 21.77 -10.42 -18.55
C VAL A 142 21.20 -10.80 -17.19
N ARG A 143 20.62 -12.00 -17.09
CA ARG A 143 20.09 -12.57 -15.85
C ARG A 143 20.95 -13.74 -15.40
N LEU A 144 21.49 -13.66 -14.19
CA LEU A 144 22.38 -14.67 -13.64
C LEU A 144 21.57 -15.75 -12.90
N VAL A 145 21.79 -17.01 -13.24
CA VAL A 145 21.24 -18.18 -12.54
C VAL A 145 22.40 -19.02 -12.03
N HIS A 146 22.48 -19.22 -10.72
CA HIS A 146 23.50 -20.07 -10.09
C HIS A 146 22.89 -21.38 -9.60
N LEU A 147 23.36 -22.49 -10.17
CA LEU A 147 23.00 -23.84 -9.76
C LEU A 147 23.86 -24.26 -8.56
N HIS A 148 23.27 -24.16 -7.37
CA HIS A 148 23.93 -24.49 -6.12
C HIS A 148 23.75 -25.97 -5.77
N GLY A 149 24.82 -26.64 -5.37
CA GLY A 149 24.77 -28.02 -4.92
C GLY A 149 26.03 -28.44 -4.15
N SER A 150 25.83 -29.24 -3.11
CA SER A 150 26.93 -29.68 -2.25
C SER A 150 27.99 -30.49 -3.01
N ARG A 151 29.25 -30.40 -2.56
CA ARG A 151 30.36 -31.19 -3.13
C ARG A 151 30.06 -32.69 -3.19
N GLN A 152 29.37 -33.21 -2.20
CA GLN A 152 28.95 -34.61 -2.15
C GLN A 152 27.94 -34.96 -3.25
N LEU A 153 26.91 -34.13 -3.44
CA LEU A 153 25.90 -34.32 -4.49
C LEU A 153 26.52 -34.26 -5.89
N ILE A 154 27.37 -33.26 -6.14
CA ILE A 154 28.06 -33.10 -7.43
C ILE A 154 28.97 -34.29 -7.73
N ARG A 155 29.75 -34.74 -6.74
CA ARG A 155 30.61 -35.93 -6.88
C ARG A 155 29.79 -37.17 -7.21
N ALA A 156 28.67 -37.39 -6.53
CA ALA A 156 27.78 -38.52 -6.81
C ALA A 156 27.24 -38.47 -8.25
N ARG A 157 26.80 -37.31 -8.73
CA ARG A 157 26.31 -37.12 -10.11
C ARG A 157 27.37 -37.40 -11.17
N LEU A 158 28.60 -36.97 -10.93
CA LEU A 158 29.72 -37.20 -11.87
C LEU A 158 30.10 -38.68 -11.94
N LEU A 159 30.07 -39.41 -10.83
CA LEU A 159 30.35 -40.85 -10.79
C LEU A 159 29.30 -41.69 -11.51
N SER A 160 28.04 -41.25 -11.48
CA SER A 160 26.92 -41.96 -12.14
C SER A 160 26.78 -41.67 -13.64
N ARG A 161 27.59 -40.77 -14.21
CA ARG A 161 27.50 -40.41 -15.64
C ARG A 161 28.21 -41.44 -16.51
N HIS A 162 27.46 -42.18 -17.32
CA HIS A 162 28.03 -43.06 -18.34
C HIS A 162 28.50 -42.23 -19.56
N GLY A 163 29.78 -42.36 -19.96
CA GLY A 163 30.29 -41.88 -21.26
C GLY A 163 31.17 -40.63 -21.28
N HIS A 164 31.25 -39.83 -20.21
CA HIS A 164 32.19 -38.71 -20.10
C HIS A 164 32.82 -38.67 -18.71
N PHE A 165 34.02 -39.26 -18.58
CA PHE A 165 34.77 -39.24 -17.32
C PHE A 165 35.30 -37.82 -17.08
N PHE A 166 34.69 -37.09 -16.14
CA PHE A 166 35.22 -35.81 -15.67
C PHE A 166 36.21 -36.09 -14.53
N PRO A 167 37.51 -35.75 -14.66
CA PRO A 167 38.50 -36.10 -13.64
C PRO A 167 38.19 -35.45 -12.28
N ALA A 168 38.21 -36.23 -11.20
CA ALA A 168 37.92 -35.73 -9.84
C ALA A 168 38.78 -34.51 -9.42
N ARG A 169 40.02 -34.44 -9.91
CA ARG A 169 40.96 -33.32 -9.69
C ARG A 169 40.48 -31.99 -10.29
N LEU A 170 39.73 -32.03 -11.39
CA LEU A 170 39.17 -30.82 -12.01
C LEU A 170 37.91 -30.32 -11.28
N LEU A 171 37.22 -31.21 -10.56
CA LEU A 171 36.13 -30.83 -9.67
C LEU A 171 36.65 -30.07 -8.45
N ASP A 172 37.74 -30.55 -7.86
CA ASP A 172 38.37 -29.92 -6.70
C ASP A 172 38.87 -28.51 -7.02
N SER A 173 39.49 -28.30 -8.20
CA SER A 173 39.88 -26.96 -8.64
C SER A 173 38.68 -26.04 -8.88
N GLN A 174 37.55 -26.56 -9.36
CA GLN A 174 36.36 -25.74 -9.58
C GLN A 174 35.67 -25.32 -8.28
N PHE A 175 35.66 -26.17 -7.25
CA PHE A 175 35.21 -25.74 -5.92
C PHE A 175 36.18 -24.76 -5.26
N ALA A 176 37.49 -24.86 -5.54
CA ALA A 176 38.46 -23.87 -5.08
C ALA A 176 38.29 -22.50 -5.77
N ASP A 177 37.91 -22.49 -7.05
CA ASP A 177 37.63 -21.27 -7.81
C ASP A 177 36.20 -20.73 -7.61
N LEU A 178 35.29 -21.52 -7.03
CA LEU A 178 33.90 -21.12 -6.84
C LEU A 178 33.80 -19.99 -5.80
N GLN A 179 33.43 -18.82 -6.28
CA GLN A 179 32.97 -17.70 -5.46
C GLN A 179 31.45 -17.63 -5.65
N GLU A 180 30.68 -18.01 -4.62
CA GLU A 180 29.23 -17.95 -4.68
C GLU A 180 28.75 -16.51 -4.98
N PRO A 181 27.65 -16.33 -5.72
CA PRO A 181 27.14 -14.99 -5.99
C PRO A 181 26.75 -14.25 -4.72
N GLU A 182 27.13 -12.99 -4.63
CA GLU A 182 26.72 -12.08 -3.55
C GLU A 182 25.37 -11.40 -3.86
N PRO A 183 24.66 -10.84 -2.86
CA PRO A 183 23.33 -10.26 -3.06
C PRO A 183 23.25 -9.13 -4.10
N ASP A 184 24.34 -8.38 -4.30
CA ASP A 184 24.44 -7.29 -5.28
C ASP A 184 24.60 -7.77 -6.73
N GLU A 185 24.92 -9.05 -6.94
CA GLU A 185 24.95 -9.69 -8.26
C GLU A 185 23.54 -10.10 -8.74
N HIS A 186 22.52 -9.94 -7.88
CA HIS A 186 21.11 -10.26 -8.15
C HIS A 186 20.90 -11.64 -8.79
N ALA A 187 21.70 -12.63 -8.37
CA ALA A 187 21.67 -13.97 -8.93
C ALA A 187 20.45 -14.77 -8.44
N CYS A 188 19.78 -15.46 -9.37
CA CYS A 188 18.84 -16.51 -9.04
C CYS A 188 19.61 -17.76 -8.58
N VAL A 189 19.79 -17.94 -7.27
CA VAL A 189 20.42 -19.13 -6.69
C VAL A 189 19.38 -20.24 -6.53
N VAL A 190 19.65 -21.41 -7.13
CA VAL A 190 18.70 -22.53 -7.15
C VAL A 190 19.38 -23.83 -6.74
N ASP A 191 18.88 -24.45 -5.68
CA ASP A 191 19.33 -25.78 -5.25
C ASP A 191 18.98 -26.87 -6.27
N ILE A 192 19.96 -27.72 -6.55
CA ILE A 192 19.88 -28.79 -7.54
C ILE A 192 19.65 -30.19 -6.95
N ASP A 193 19.23 -30.32 -5.69
CA ASP A 193 18.93 -31.60 -5.02
C ASP A 193 17.66 -32.31 -5.54
N ARG A 194 17.03 -31.73 -6.57
CA ARG A 194 15.80 -32.18 -7.22
C ARG A 194 16.00 -32.48 -8.73
N PRO A 195 15.02 -33.13 -9.40
CA PRO A 195 15.10 -33.38 -10.84
C PRO A 195 15.25 -32.09 -11.68
N PRO A 196 15.90 -32.13 -12.85
CA PRO A 196 16.14 -30.95 -13.70
C PRO A 196 14.87 -30.15 -14.04
N GLU A 197 13.74 -30.81 -14.24
CA GLU A 197 12.45 -30.17 -14.54
C GLU A 197 11.97 -29.28 -13.39
N ALA A 198 12.18 -29.72 -12.14
CA ALA A 198 11.82 -28.95 -10.95
C ALA A 198 12.79 -27.77 -10.72
N VAL A 199 14.08 -27.94 -11.08
CA VAL A 199 15.06 -26.85 -11.10
C VAL A 199 14.64 -25.78 -12.13
N VAL A 200 14.28 -26.20 -13.34
CA VAL A 200 13.81 -25.31 -14.41
C VAL A 200 12.52 -24.60 -14.02
N ALA A 201 11.57 -25.28 -13.38
CA ALA A 201 10.35 -24.65 -12.86
C ALA A 201 10.66 -23.56 -11.82
N ALA A 202 11.62 -23.79 -10.92
CA ALA A 202 12.05 -22.79 -9.94
C ALA A 202 12.74 -21.59 -10.60
N ILE A 203 13.60 -21.85 -11.60
CA ILE A 203 14.23 -20.79 -12.39
C ILE A 203 13.16 -19.98 -13.14
N LEU A 204 12.20 -20.63 -13.79
CA LEU A 204 11.12 -19.95 -14.50
C LEU A 204 10.24 -19.13 -13.56
N ALA A 205 9.92 -19.63 -12.37
CA ALA A 205 9.17 -18.86 -11.37
C ALA A 205 9.94 -17.60 -10.95
N HIS A 206 11.25 -17.72 -10.71
CA HIS A 206 12.09 -16.58 -10.34
C HIS A 206 12.31 -15.60 -11.51
N LEU A 207 12.59 -16.12 -12.72
CA LEU A 207 12.69 -15.30 -13.93
C LEU A 207 11.36 -14.63 -14.24
N SER A 208 10.21 -15.28 -14.02
CA SER A 208 8.88 -14.69 -14.20
C SER A 208 8.59 -13.62 -13.17
N ALA A 209 9.10 -13.73 -11.94
CA ALA A 209 9.06 -12.69 -10.91
C ALA A 209 9.98 -11.50 -11.21
N VAL A 210 10.93 -11.64 -12.16
CA VAL A 210 11.90 -10.59 -12.55
C VAL A 210 11.67 -10.10 -14.01
N THR A 211 10.91 -10.83 -14.83
CA THR A 211 10.43 -10.43 -16.18
C THR A 211 8.96 -10.05 -16.21
N THR A 212 8.25 -10.21 -15.10
CA THR A 212 7.37 -9.13 -14.71
C THR A 212 8.29 -7.96 -14.34
N GLU A 213 8.31 -6.92 -15.19
CA GLU A 213 7.80 -5.68 -14.60
C GLU A 213 6.55 -6.12 -13.87
N GLU A 214 6.56 -6.18 -12.53
CA GLU A 214 5.29 -6.12 -11.80
C GLU A 214 4.52 -5.06 -12.55
N PRO A 215 3.37 -5.37 -13.18
CA PRO A 215 2.83 -4.57 -14.26
C PRO A 215 2.64 -3.17 -13.72
N HIS A 216 3.62 -2.23 -13.88
CA HIS A 216 3.96 -1.23 -12.85
C HIS A 216 2.70 -0.96 -12.06
N MET A 217 2.50 -1.73 -10.97
CA MET A 217 1.16 -1.76 -10.36
C MET A 217 1.01 -0.31 -9.98
N PRO A 218 0.08 0.43 -10.62
CA PRO A 218 0.11 1.87 -10.56
C PRO A 218 0.18 2.19 -9.07
N PRO A 219 1.13 3.03 -8.63
CA PRO A 219 1.38 3.23 -7.22
C PRO A 219 0.03 3.45 -6.57
N THR A 220 -0.31 2.57 -5.64
CA THR A 220 -1.58 2.59 -4.94
C THR A 220 -1.76 4.00 -4.39
N ALA A 221 -2.97 4.53 -4.47
CA ALA A 221 -3.23 5.91 -4.05
C ALA A 221 -2.97 6.15 -2.55
N SER A 222 -2.73 5.08 -1.78
CA SER A 222 -2.46 5.07 -0.34
C SER A 222 -1.12 4.45 0.05
N GLY A 223 -0.21 4.21 -0.90
CA GLY A 223 1.12 3.64 -0.65
C GLY A 223 1.08 2.16 -0.27
N GLU A 224 2.09 1.69 0.46
CA GLU A 224 2.21 0.27 0.87
C GLU A 224 0.93 -0.29 1.50
N GLN A 225 0.69 -1.59 1.28
CA GLN A 225 -0.55 -2.29 1.67
C GLN A 225 -0.23 -3.48 2.58
N TRP A 226 -0.39 -3.32 3.89
CA TRP A 226 -0.09 -4.37 4.86
C TRP A 226 -1.34 -5.16 5.23
N ARG A 227 -1.41 -6.40 4.73
CA ARG A 227 -2.51 -7.32 5.00
C ARG A 227 -2.25 -8.16 6.25
N LEU A 228 -3.31 -8.28 7.07
CA LEU A 228 -3.42 -9.12 8.25
C LEU A 228 -4.46 -10.22 8.02
N ARG A 229 -4.25 -11.40 8.61
CA ARG A 229 -5.18 -12.53 8.60
C ARG A 229 -5.18 -13.26 9.94
N HIS A 230 -6.37 -13.66 10.39
CA HIS A 230 -6.54 -14.58 11.53
C HIS A 230 -7.81 -15.41 11.31
N GLY A 231 -7.65 -16.70 10.99
CA GLY A 231 -8.79 -17.54 10.60
C GLY A 231 -9.55 -16.95 9.41
N ALA A 232 -10.83 -16.66 9.58
CA ALA A 232 -11.67 -16.02 8.56
C ALA A 232 -11.55 -14.49 8.53
N HIS A 233 -10.90 -13.88 9.51
CA HIS A 233 -10.74 -12.43 9.59
C HIS A 233 -9.60 -11.97 8.69
N GLU A 234 -9.80 -10.85 8.01
CA GLU A 234 -8.76 -10.15 7.28
C GLU A 234 -8.90 -8.65 7.46
N ALA A 235 -7.76 -7.95 7.43
CA ALA A 235 -7.70 -6.49 7.45
C ALA A 235 -6.54 -6.00 6.57
N VAL A 236 -6.62 -4.76 6.12
CA VAL A 236 -5.54 -4.09 5.39
C VAL A 236 -5.31 -2.70 5.98
N VAL A 237 -4.07 -2.46 6.40
CA VAL A 237 -3.56 -1.17 6.84
C VAL A 237 -2.68 -0.59 5.74
N VAL A 238 -2.73 0.71 5.52
CA VAL A 238 -1.99 1.38 4.43
C VAL A 238 -0.95 2.36 4.94
N GLU A 239 0.07 2.63 4.14
CA GLU A 239 1.15 3.57 4.45
C GLU A 239 0.64 4.97 4.74
N LEU A 240 -0.25 5.49 3.91
CA LEU A 240 -0.77 6.83 4.06
C LEU A 240 -1.65 6.95 5.31
N GLY A 241 -1.18 7.73 6.28
CA GLY A 241 -1.89 7.98 7.53
C GLY A 241 -2.04 6.78 8.45
N GLY A 242 -1.36 5.66 8.16
CA GLY A 242 -1.55 4.39 8.86
C GLY A 242 -2.99 3.88 8.76
N ALA A 243 -3.73 4.25 7.72
CA ALA A 243 -5.18 4.12 7.70
C ALA A 243 -5.64 2.65 7.60
N LEU A 244 -6.74 2.33 8.31
CA LEU A 244 -7.40 1.04 8.19
C LEU A 244 -8.31 1.04 6.95
N ARG A 245 -7.83 0.50 5.84
CA ARG A 245 -8.54 0.52 4.55
C ARG A 245 -9.64 -0.53 4.44
N HIS A 246 -9.37 -1.73 4.95
CA HIS A 246 -10.25 -2.89 4.79
C HIS A 246 -10.31 -3.69 6.08
N CYS A 247 -11.49 -4.21 6.39
CA CYS A 247 -11.68 -5.23 7.41
C CYS A 247 -12.86 -6.09 7.00
N ALA A 248 -12.70 -7.41 7.05
CA ALA A 248 -13.73 -8.37 6.66
C ALA A 248 -13.63 -9.67 7.48
N VAL A 249 -14.72 -10.43 7.52
CA VAL A 249 -14.76 -11.79 8.07
C VAL A 249 -15.43 -12.73 7.09
N GLY A 250 -14.75 -13.78 6.65
CA GLY A 250 -15.27 -14.71 5.64
C GLY A 250 -15.66 -14.04 4.33
N GLY A 251 -14.92 -13.01 3.90
CA GLY A 251 -15.18 -12.21 2.70
C GLY A 251 -16.25 -11.13 2.85
N ARG A 252 -16.88 -11.02 4.03
CA ARG A 252 -17.90 -10.01 4.30
C ARG A 252 -17.28 -8.71 4.82
N PRO A 253 -17.50 -7.57 4.15
CA PRO A 253 -16.99 -6.28 4.61
C PRO A 253 -17.59 -5.90 5.97
N LEU A 254 -16.73 -5.45 6.88
CA LEU A 254 -17.11 -4.75 8.09
C LEU A 254 -17.02 -3.23 7.92
N LEU A 255 -16.27 -2.78 6.91
CA LEU A 255 -16.04 -1.38 6.59
C LEU A 255 -16.57 -1.01 5.21
N ASP A 256 -17.16 0.18 5.08
CA ASP A 256 -17.23 0.92 3.80
C ASP A 256 -15.86 1.57 3.55
N GLY A 257 -14.91 0.72 3.16
CA GLY A 257 -13.50 1.07 2.98
C GLY A 257 -13.21 1.79 1.66
N PHE A 258 -12.05 1.50 1.09
CA PHE A 258 -11.63 1.98 -0.22
C PHE A 258 -10.77 0.96 -0.96
N THR A 259 -10.74 1.06 -2.29
CA THR A 259 -9.84 0.23 -3.10
C THR A 259 -8.39 0.72 -2.99
N ALA A 260 -7.43 -0.07 -3.44
CA ALA A 260 -6.01 0.31 -3.32
C ALA A 260 -5.65 1.54 -4.17
N ASP A 261 -6.41 1.76 -5.25
CA ASP A 261 -6.18 2.82 -6.25
C ASP A 261 -7.05 4.06 -6.00
N GLU A 262 -7.95 4.01 -5.01
CA GLU A 262 -8.80 5.13 -4.61
C GLU A 262 -8.07 6.08 -3.66
N ARG A 263 -8.21 7.38 -3.91
CA ARG A 263 -7.86 8.39 -2.92
C ARG A 263 -8.74 8.22 -1.68
N ILE A 264 -8.15 8.38 -0.50
CA ILE A 264 -8.91 8.43 0.74
C ILE A 264 -9.79 9.69 0.71
N THR A 265 -11.07 9.51 1.01
CA THR A 265 -12.04 10.62 1.10
C THR A 265 -12.89 10.42 2.35
N GLY A 266 -13.40 11.53 2.91
CA GLY A 266 -14.22 11.53 4.11
C GLY A 266 -13.52 10.99 5.37
N GLY A 267 -12.18 10.96 5.41
CA GLY A 267 -11.46 10.45 6.59
C GLY A 267 -11.41 8.92 6.72
N ARG A 268 -11.95 8.15 5.77
CA ARG A 268 -12.09 6.67 5.85
C ARG A 268 -10.87 5.97 6.44
N GLY A 269 -11.04 5.41 7.64
CA GLY A 269 -10.05 4.58 8.33
C GLY A 269 -8.85 5.33 8.91
N GLN A 270 -8.74 6.65 8.67
CA GLN A 270 -7.58 7.46 9.06
C GLN A 270 -7.53 7.68 10.57
N LEU A 271 -6.30 7.74 11.09
CA LEU A 271 -6.00 8.19 12.44
C LEU A 271 -6.03 9.71 12.52
N LEU A 272 -6.63 10.25 13.57
CA LEU A 272 -6.87 11.67 13.78
C LEU A 272 -5.96 12.14 14.92
N VAL A 273 -4.72 12.53 14.58
CA VAL A 273 -3.65 12.84 15.54
C VAL A 273 -2.92 14.11 15.09
N PRO A 274 -2.69 15.11 15.96
CA PRO A 274 -2.86 15.10 17.42
C PRO A 274 -4.18 15.71 17.93
N TRP A 275 -5.23 15.73 17.10
CA TRP A 275 -6.60 15.97 17.56
C TRP A 275 -7.62 15.29 16.64
N PRO A 276 -8.72 14.77 17.20
CA PRO A 276 -9.90 14.42 16.42
C PRO A 276 -10.73 15.67 16.12
N ASN A 277 -11.53 15.57 15.06
CA ASN A 277 -12.50 16.60 14.67
C ASN A 277 -11.86 18.01 14.55
N ARG A 278 -12.61 19.09 14.80
CA ARG A 278 -12.26 20.47 14.44
C ARG A 278 -11.47 21.20 15.52
N VAL A 279 -10.72 22.22 15.11
CA VAL A 279 -10.23 23.34 15.93
C VAL A 279 -10.66 24.63 15.22
N ALA A 280 -11.50 25.40 15.91
CA ALA A 280 -12.16 26.57 15.36
C ALA A 280 -11.17 27.67 14.95
N GLY A 281 -11.20 28.09 13.69
CA GLY A 281 -10.24 29.06 13.16
C GLY A 281 -8.80 28.53 13.04
N GLY A 282 -8.56 27.27 13.39
CA GLY A 282 -7.22 26.72 13.56
C GLY A 282 -6.37 27.42 14.63
N SER A 283 -6.93 28.35 15.41
CA SER A 283 -6.20 29.11 16.43
C SER A 283 -6.45 28.51 17.81
N TYR A 284 -5.42 28.41 18.63
CA TYR A 284 -5.56 27.99 20.02
C TYR A 284 -4.44 28.59 20.89
N ARG A 285 -4.62 28.57 22.20
CA ARG A 285 -3.64 29.06 23.16
C ARG A 285 -3.14 27.94 24.04
N PHE A 286 -1.83 27.77 24.12
CA PHE A 286 -1.20 26.75 24.98
C PHE A 286 0.17 27.25 25.46
N GLY A 287 0.54 26.93 26.70
CA GLY A 287 1.83 27.36 27.26
C GLY A 287 2.02 28.88 27.34
N GLY A 288 0.93 29.65 27.27
CA GLY A 288 0.97 31.12 27.23
C GLY A 288 1.12 31.72 25.82
N GLU A 289 1.30 30.89 24.80
CA GLU A 289 1.44 31.30 23.40
C GLU A 289 0.15 31.10 22.62
N GLU A 290 -0.07 31.95 21.61
CA GLU A 290 -1.13 31.80 20.62
C GLU A 290 -0.54 31.12 19.37
N LEU A 291 -1.17 30.03 18.94
CA LEU A 291 -0.68 29.14 17.89
C LEU A 291 -1.74 29.01 16.79
N GLN A 292 -1.30 29.03 15.53
CA GLN A 292 -2.15 28.94 14.35
C GLN A 292 -1.84 27.68 13.53
N LEU A 293 -2.76 26.73 13.55
CA LEU A 293 -2.74 25.52 12.73
C LEU A 293 -3.11 25.84 11.27
N PRO A 294 -2.61 25.06 10.30
CA PRO A 294 -3.10 25.09 8.94
C PRO A 294 -4.61 24.79 8.88
N LEU A 295 -5.35 25.59 8.12
CA LEU A 295 -6.77 25.32 7.86
C LEU A 295 -6.88 24.20 6.82
N THR A 296 -7.40 23.06 7.25
CA THR A 296 -7.59 21.88 6.41
C THR A 296 -9.06 21.61 6.08
N GLU A 297 -9.96 22.45 6.60
CA GLU A 297 -11.37 22.58 6.22
C GLU A 297 -11.62 24.08 5.93
N PRO A 298 -11.01 24.63 4.86
CA PRO A 298 -11.00 26.07 4.60
C PRO A 298 -12.40 26.66 4.37
N GLU A 299 -13.35 25.86 3.88
CA GLU A 299 -14.74 26.27 3.64
C GLU A 299 -15.45 26.66 4.93
N ASN A 300 -15.13 25.97 6.04
CA ASN A 300 -15.67 26.24 7.37
C ASN A 300 -14.67 26.99 8.27
N GLY A 301 -13.49 27.34 7.74
CA GLY A 301 -12.46 28.07 8.47
C GLY A 301 -11.80 27.27 9.61
N ASN A 302 -11.78 25.94 9.55
CA ASN A 302 -11.27 25.10 10.64
C ASN A 302 -9.99 24.34 10.27
N ALA A 303 -9.21 23.97 11.30
CA ALA A 303 -8.26 22.87 11.21
C ALA A 303 -8.98 21.59 11.64
N ILE A 304 -8.85 20.48 10.92
CA ILE A 304 -9.65 19.27 11.19
C ILE A 304 -8.81 18.00 11.11
N HIS A 305 -9.01 17.10 12.07
CA HIS A 305 -8.47 15.73 12.10
C HIS A 305 -6.94 15.62 12.17
N GLY A 306 -6.29 16.56 12.84
CA GLY A 306 -4.87 16.48 13.12
C GLY A 306 -3.98 16.67 11.88
N LEU A 307 -2.75 16.19 12.02
CA LEU A 307 -1.63 16.48 11.13
C LEU A 307 -1.07 15.22 10.45
N LEU A 308 -1.44 14.03 10.93
CA LEU A 308 -0.82 12.77 10.49
C LEU A 308 -1.60 11.98 9.44
N ARG A 309 -2.84 12.38 9.12
CA ARG A 309 -3.71 11.63 8.19
C ARG A 309 -3.21 11.58 6.73
N TRP A 310 -2.33 12.52 6.35
CA TRP A 310 -1.75 12.63 4.99
C TRP A 310 -0.24 12.40 4.96
N VAL A 311 0.34 11.88 6.04
CA VAL A 311 1.78 11.62 6.19
C VAL A 311 2.02 10.12 5.97
N PRO A 312 3.14 9.70 5.37
CA PRO A 312 3.49 8.29 5.30
C PRO A 312 3.86 7.73 6.69
N TRP A 313 3.40 6.53 6.97
CA TRP A 313 3.75 5.76 8.15
C TRP A 313 4.66 4.61 7.76
N GLN A 314 5.59 4.25 8.64
CA GLN A 314 6.55 3.19 8.39
C GLN A 314 6.09 1.89 9.06
N LEU A 315 6.35 0.76 8.42
CA LEU A 315 6.16 -0.55 9.04
C LEU A 315 7.20 -0.75 10.15
N LEU A 316 6.74 -0.92 11.39
CA LEU A 316 7.61 -1.17 12.54
C LEU A 316 7.71 -2.65 12.87
N ALA A 317 6.59 -3.37 12.79
CA ALA A 317 6.53 -4.81 13.05
C ALA A 317 5.38 -5.46 12.28
N ARG A 318 5.53 -6.74 11.95
CA ARG A 318 4.51 -7.53 11.26
C ARG A 318 4.55 -9.00 11.64
N SER A 319 3.39 -9.58 11.88
CA SER A 319 3.10 -11.02 11.87
C SER A 319 2.01 -11.31 10.84
N GLU A 320 1.53 -12.55 10.80
CA GLU A 320 0.37 -12.90 9.97
C GLU A 320 -0.90 -12.16 10.42
N ASP A 321 -1.09 -12.02 11.74
CA ASP A 321 -2.30 -11.51 12.38
C ASP A 321 -2.15 -10.10 12.99
N ALA A 322 -0.97 -9.49 12.94
CA ALA A 322 -0.72 -8.16 13.49
C ALA A 322 0.20 -7.33 12.59
N VAL A 323 -0.04 -6.02 12.56
CA VAL A 323 0.81 -5.00 11.92
C VAL A 323 0.94 -3.84 12.88
N THR A 324 2.16 -3.40 13.15
CA THR A 324 2.45 -2.14 13.83
C THR A 324 3.07 -1.17 12.84
N VAL A 325 2.46 0.00 12.70
CA VAL A 325 2.96 1.10 11.88
C VAL A 325 3.24 2.30 12.76
N GLY A 326 4.19 3.14 12.39
CA GLY A 326 4.49 4.35 13.16
C GLY A 326 5.02 5.49 12.34
N THR A 327 4.98 6.68 12.92
CA THR A 327 5.49 7.90 12.33
C THR A 327 5.90 8.89 13.42
N THR A 328 6.71 9.87 13.04
CA THR A 328 7.11 10.97 13.91
C THR A 328 6.38 12.24 13.47
N LEU A 329 5.61 12.85 14.36
CA LEU A 329 5.16 14.22 14.18
C LEU A 329 6.29 15.16 14.59
N PHE A 330 6.95 15.79 13.61
CA PHE A 330 7.94 16.83 13.88
C PHE A 330 7.27 18.17 14.20
N PRO A 331 7.91 19.02 15.02
CA PRO A 331 7.48 20.40 15.22
C PRO A 331 7.26 21.10 13.88
N GLN A 332 6.11 21.75 13.74
CA GLN A 332 5.72 22.43 12.50
C GLN A 332 4.82 23.64 12.80
N PRO A 333 4.52 24.51 11.81
CA PRO A 333 3.69 25.69 12.03
C PRO A 333 2.38 25.37 12.75
N GLY A 334 2.12 26.10 13.84
CA GLY A 334 0.93 25.92 14.67
C GLY A 334 1.00 24.76 15.67
N TYR A 335 1.97 23.85 15.57
CA TYR A 335 2.14 22.75 16.52
C TYR A 335 3.65 22.46 16.74
N PRO A 336 4.30 23.17 17.68
CA PRO A 336 5.75 23.11 17.88
C PRO A 336 6.23 21.90 18.71
N TYR A 337 5.43 20.84 18.83
CA TYR A 337 5.74 19.69 19.69
C TYR A 337 6.10 18.45 18.87
N ARG A 338 7.03 17.65 19.40
CA ARG A 338 7.43 16.39 18.78
C ARG A 338 6.71 15.21 19.41
N LEU A 339 6.01 14.41 18.60
CA LEU A 339 5.37 13.18 19.06
C LEU A 339 5.86 11.96 18.26
N GLU A 340 6.11 10.86 18.95
CA GLU A 340 6.30 9.54 18.33
C GLU A 340 4.99 8.77 18.44
N VAL A 341 4.47 8.30 17.30
CA VAL A 341 3.17 7.66 17.24
C VAL A 341 3.33 6.26 16.64
N ALA A 342 2.76 5.26 17.32
CA ALA A 342 2.68 3.90 16.83
C ALA A 342 1.22 3.41 16.91
N ALA A 343 0.74 2.74 15.88
CA ALA A 343 -0.56 2.09 15.81
C ALA A 343 -0.36 0.60 15.53
N GLU A 344 -0.74 -0.24 16.49
CA GLU A 344 -0.86 -1.69 16.31
C GLU A 344 -2.29 -2.04 15.91
N TYR A 345 -2.42 -2.77 14.81
CA TYR A 345 -3.64 -3.44 14.37
C TYR A 345 -3.43 -4.93 14.57
N ARG A 346 -4.34 -5.59 15.30
CA ARG A 346 -4.23 -7.01 15.63
C ARG A 346 -5.57 -7.71 15.41
N LEU A 347 -5.54 -8.78 14.63
CA LEU A 347 -6.67 -9.69 14.46
C LEU A 347 -6.57 -10.82 15.47
N GLY A 348 -7.69 -11.14 16.09
CA GLY A 348 -7.87 -12.30 16.94
C GLY A 348 -9.21 -12.99 16.67
N PRO A 349 -9.60 -13.98 17.48
CA PRO A 349 -10.84 -14.71 17.29
C PRO A 349 -12.10 -13.82 17.45
N GLU A 350 -11.99 -12.75 18.23
CA GLU A 350 -13.08 -11.79 18.48
C GLU A 350 -13.13 -10.65 17.44
N GLY A 351 -12.22 -10.62 16.47
CA GLY A 351 -12.14 -9.56 15.46
C GLY A 351 -10.88 -8.69 15.56
N LEU A 352 -10.99 -7.43 15.14
CA LEU A 352 -9.88 -6.48 15.08
C LEU A 352 -9.77 -5.68 16.37
N GLU A 353 -8.57 -5.51 16.88
CA GLU A 353 -8.22 -4.52 17.89
C GLU A 353 -7.20 -3.54 17.31
N THR A 354 -7.36 -2.26 17.64
CA THR A 354 -6.42 -1.19 17.30
C THR A 354 -5.95 -0.52 18.58
N THR A 355 -4.64 -0.46 18.77
CA THR A 355 -3.99 0.27 19.86
C THR A 355 -3.09 1.35 19.29
N VAL A 356 -3.39 2.61 19.56
CA VAL A 356 -2.56 3.76 19.24
C VAL A 356 -1.84 4.20 20.49
N THR A 357 -0.51 4.24 20.43
CA THR A 357 0.34 4.78 21.49
C THR A 357 1.03 6.02 20.95
N THR A 358 0.89 7.15 21.65
CA THR A 358 1.60 8.38 21.32
C THR A 358 2.46 8.81 22.50
N THR A 359 3.74 9.03 22.25
CA THR A 359 4.70 9.49 23.25
C THR A 359 5.17 10.89 22.90
N ASN A 360 5.21 11.79 23.88
CA ASN A 360 5.87 13.06 23.72
C ASN A 360 7.40 12.87 23.76
N ALA A 361 8.04 13.00 22.60
CA ALA A 361 9.48 12.86 22.43
C ALA A 361 10.19 14.22 22.32
N GLY A 362 9.49 15.30 22.65
CA GLY A 362 10.05 16.64 22.79
C GLY A 362 10.54 16.94 24.21
N ASP A 363 10.82 18.22 24.45
CA ASP A 363 11.33 18.77 25.71
C ASP A 363 10.31 19.69 26.42
N ALA A 364 9.12 19.88 25.84
CA ALA A 364 8.02 20.67 26.38
C ALA A 364 6.72 19.86 26.45
N ALA A 365 5.81 20.25 27.34
CA ALA A 365 4.48 19.66 27.44
C ALA A 365 3.68 19.88 26.14
N ALA A 366 2.95 18.87 25.67
CA ALA A 366 2.25 18.91 24.38
C ALA A 366 0.73 18.69 24.55
N PRO A 367 -0.14 19.57 24.01
CA PRO A 367 -1.59 19.33 23.96
C PRO A 367 -1.90 18.22 22.96
N TYR A 368 -2.76 17.29 23.34
CA TYR A 368 -3.01 16.07 22.58
C TYR A 368 -4.45 15.58 22.68
N GLY A 369 -4.96 15.12 21.55
CA GLY A 369 -6.13 14.28 21.41
C GLY A 369 -5.93 13.26 20.30
N VAL A 370 -6.77 12.22 20.28
CA VAL A 370 -6.72 11.17 19.28
C VAL A 370 -8.12 10.65 18.96
N GLY A 371 -8.33 10.28 17.71
CA GLY A 371 -9.46 9.48 17.28
C GLY A 371 -9.11 8.65 16.06
N GLN A 372 -10.09 7.89 15.57
CA GLN A 372 -9.98 7.18 14.30
C GLN A 372 -11.34 7.16 13.60
N HIS A 373 -11.33 7.21 12.26
CA HIS A 373 -12.54 7.49 11.48
C HIS A 373 -12.99 6.30 10.59
N PRO A 374 -13.28 5.11 11.15
CA PRO A 374 -13.76 3.98 10.36
C PRO A 374 -15.21 4.19 9.91
N TYR A 375 -15.52 3.92 8.64
CA TYR A 375 -16.90 3.78 8.17
C TYR A 375 -17.31 2.32 8.22
N LEU A 376 -18.36 2.01 8.96
CA LEU A 376 -18.86 0.66 9.12
C LEU A 376 -20.01 0.37 8.17
N THR A 377 -20.10 -0.89 7.75
CA THR A 377 -21.24 -1.41 6.98
C THR A 377 -21.66 -2.78 7.52
N VAL A 378 -22.96 -3.02 7.52
CA VAL A 378 -23.57 -4.33 7.83
C VAL A 378 -24.16 -4.99 6.59
N GLY A 379 -23.76 -4.52 5.40
CA GLY A 379 -24.18 -5.01 4.10
C GLY A 379 -25.59 -4.57 3.67
N THR A 380 -26.08 -3.46 4.21
CA THR A 380 -27.25 -2.76 3.68
C THR A 380 -26.83 -1.82 2.54
N ASP A 381 -27.73 -1.56 1.58
CA ASP A 381 -27.45 -0.62 0.49
C ASP A 381 -27.26 0.82 1.02
N LEU A 382 -28.08 1.22 1.99
CA LEU A 382 -28.02 2.48 2.73
C LEU A 382 -28.11 2.19 4.23
N VAL A 383 -27.62 3.12 5.06
CA VAL A 383 -27.62 2.97 6.53
C VAL A 383 -29.01 3.09 7.17
N ASP A 384 -30.02 3.60 6.45
CA ASP A 384 -31.36 3.92 6.95
C ASP A 384 -32.03 2.77 7.73
N THR A 385 -31.85 1.53 7.28
CA THR A 385 -32.45 0.34 7.91
C THR A 385 -31.51 -0.34 8.91
N ALA A 386 -30.22 0.03 8.95
CA ALA A 386 -29.30 -0.50 9.93
C ALA A 386 -29.72 -0.06 11.34
N LEU A 387 -29.65 -0.99 12.28
CA LEU A 387 -30.01 -0.74 13.67
C LEU A 387 -28.77 -0.25 14.43
N LEU A 388 -28.84 0.97 14.96
CA LEU A 388 -27.77 1.57 15.73
C LEU A 388 -28.09 1.49 17.22
N THR A 389 -27.07 1.21 18.05
CA THR A 389 -27.11 1.38 19.50
C THR A 389 -25.87 2.16 19.93
N VAL A 390 -26.07 3.30 20.57
CA VAL A 390 -25.03 4.12 21.19
C VAL A 390 -25.37 4.25 22.67
N PRO A 391 -24.69 3.53 23.58
CA PRO A 391 -24.96 3.58 25.00
C PRO A 391 -24.37 4.87 25.61
N ALA A 392 -24.99 6.01 25.30
CA ALA A 392 -24.57 7.34 25.69
C ALA A 392 -25.75 8.14 26.23
N ARG A 393 -25.53 8.93 27.28
CA ARG A 393 -26.59 9.71 27.94
C ARG A 393 -26.78 11.11 27.35
N HIS A 394 -25.75 11.65 26.68
CA HIS A 394 -25.77 13.00 26.13
C HIS A 394 -25.18 13.04 24.73
N ARG A 395 -25.55 14.08 23.99
CA ARG A 395 -24.90 14.50 22.75
C ARG A 395 -24.37 15.92 22.88
N LEU A 396 -23.35 16.25 22.10
CA LEU A 396 -22.92 17.63 21.91
C LEU A 396 -23.80 18.29 20.85
N ILE A 397 -24.19 19.54 21.13
CA ILE A 397 -24.87 20.41 20.17
C ILE A 397 -23.78 21.14 19.39
N ALA A 398 -23.82 21.03 18.06
CA ALA A 398 -22.90 21.73 17.18
C ALA A 398 -23.58 22.92 16.49
N ASP A 399 -22.82 23.98 16.24
CA ASP A 399 -23.25 25.08 15.35
C ASP A 399 -23.15 24.68 13.86
N GLU A 400 -23.48 25.61 12.97
CA GLU A 400 -23.38 25.41 11.51
C GLU A 400 -21.96 25.12 11.01
N HIS A 401 -20.92 25.38 11.80
CA HIS A 401 -19.53 25.10 11.50
C HIS A 401 -19.05 23.78 12.10
N GLY A 402 -19.95 23.02 12.75
CA GLY A 402 -19.64 21.74 13.37
C GLY A 402 -18.85 21.88 14.68
N LEU A 403 -18.94 23.02 15.35
CA LEU A 403 -18.25 23.31 16.61
C LEU A 403 -19.20 23.14 17.81
N PRO A 404 -18.76 22.53 18.92
CA PRO A 404 -19.62 22.33 20.08
C PRO A 404 -20.01 23.65 20.74
N THR A 405 -21.31 23.86 20.93
CA THR A 405 -21.89 25.02 21.63
C THR A 405 -22.55 24.64 22.95
N GLY A 406 -22.78 23.35 23.18
CA GLY A 406 -23.38 22.83 24.40
C GLY A 406 -23.51 21.30 24.41
N GLU A 407 -24.17 20.79 25.44
CA GLU A 407 -24.47 19.37 25.65
C GLU A 407 -25.94 19.24 26.06
N GLU A 408 -26.62 18.20 25.57
CA GLU A 408 -28.01 17.91 25.94
C GLU A 408 -28.25 16.39 26.12
N PRO A 409 -29.19 16.00 27.00
CA PRO A 409 -29.54 14.60 27.16
C PRO A 409 -30.16 14.04 25.88
N VAL A 410 -29.87 12.78 25.57
CA VAL A 410 -30.47 12.13 24.39
C VAL A 410 -31.88 11.61 24.66
N GLU A 411 -32.25 11.40 25.93
CA GLU A 411 -33.51 10.79 26.34
C GLU A 411 -34.74 11.48 25.75
N GLY A 412 -35.59 10.70 25.08
CA GLY A 412 -36.82 11.23 24.47
C GLY A 412 -36.60 12.08 23.21
N THR A 413 -35.36 12.16 22.70
CA THR A 413 -35.04 12.86 21.45
C THR A 413 -34.87 11.88 20.29
N ALA A 414 -34.84 12.39 19.05
CA ALA A 414 -34.56 11.59 17.85
C ALA A 414 -33.16 10.93 17.85
N TYR A 415 -32.26 11.42 18.70
CA TYR A 415 -30.89 10.93 18.85
C TYR A 415 -30.74 9.95 20.02
N ASP A 416 -31.84 9.49 20.62
CA ASP A 416 -31.81 8.43 21.63
C ASP A 416 -31.55 7.06 20.98
N PHE A 417 -30.28 6.73 20.82
CA PHE A 417 -29.83 5.40 20.37
C PHE A 417 -29.39 4.51 21.54
N ARG A 418 -29.77 4.80 22.79
CA ARG A 418 -29.41 3.93 23.93
C ARG A 418 -29.99 2.52 23.81
N THR A 419 -31.08 2.39 23.04
CA THR A 419 -31.66 1.11 22.64
C THR A 419 -31.61 0.96 21.13
N ALA A 420 -31.50 -0.27 20.65
CA ALA A 420 -31.37 -0.56 19.23
C ALA A 420 -32.57 -0.06 18.43
N ARG A 421 -32.33 0.81 17.45
CA ARG A 421 -33.36 1.30 16.52
C ARG A 421 -32.77 1.59 15.14
N PRO A 422 -33.58 1.59 14.06
CA PRO A 422 -33.13 2.02 12.75
C PRO A 422 -32.59 3.45 12.79
N ILE A 423 -31.51 3.71 12.05
CA ILE A 423 -31.00 5.07 11.84
C ILE A 423 -32.07 5.94 11.20
N GLY A 424 -32.84 5.38 10.26
CA GLY A 424 -33.94 6.06 9.59
C GLY A 424 -33.49 7.26 8.78
N VAL A 425 -34.31 8.31 8.77
CA VAL A 425 -34.05 9.56 8.03
C VAL A 425 -33.12 10.52 8.77
N GLU A 426 -32.63 10.14 9.95
CA GLU A 426 -31.80 11.04 10.75
C GLU A 426 -30.46 11.31 10.05
N HIS A 427 -30.08 12.58 10.04
CA HIS A 427 -28.78 13.05 9.57
C HIS A 427 -27.88 13.17 10.80
N LEU A 428 -27.06 12.16 11.03
CA LEU A 428 -26.13 12.15 12.15
C LEU A 428 -24.81 12.73 11.66
N ASP A 429 -24.39 13.79 12.34
CA ASP A 429 -23.00 14.24 12.47
C ASP A 429 -22.83 14.62 13.94
N THR A 430 -23.00 13.63 14.81
CA THR A 430 -23.32 13.82 16.23
C THR A 430 -22.26 13.19 17.13
N ALA A 431 -21.65 14.02 17.98
CA ALA A 431 -20.77 13.54 19.05
C ALA A 431 -21.59 13.13 20.28
N TYR A 432 -21.41 11.90 20.72
CA TYR A 432 -22.01 11.35 21.94
C TYR A 432 -21.02 11.34 23.10
N THR A 433 -21.52 11.56 24.32
CA THR A 433 -20.74 11.55 25.58
C THR A 433 -21.57 10.97 26.72
N GLY A 434 -20.95 10.82 27.90
CA GLY A 434 -21.56 10.15 29.04
C GLY A 434 -21.81 8.67 28.75
N LEU A 435 -20.82 8.01 28.15
CA LEU A 435 -20.86 6.62 27.72
C LEU A 435 -21.09 5.67 28.90
N ASP A 436 -22.06 4.77 28.78
CA ASP A 436 -22.27 3.68 29.74
C ASP A 436 -21.17 2.63 29.53
N ARG A 437 -20.54 2.24 30.63
CA ARG A 437 -19.43 1.29 30.64
C ARG A 437 -19.78 0.07 31.47
N ASP A 438 -19.30 -1.08 31.03
CA ASP A 438 -19.37 -2.34 31.78
C ASP A 438 -18.40 -2.31 32.99
N PRO A 439 -18.42 -3.33 33.86
CA PRO A 439 -17.51 -3.40 35.01
C PRO A 439 -16.02 -3.48 34.64
N ALA A 440 -15.66 -3.88 33.42
CA ALA A 440 -14.30 -3.84 32.90
C ALA A 440 -13.91 -2.45 32.38
N GLY A 441 -14.84 -1.49 32.38
CA GLY A 441 -14.64 -0.13 31.90
C GLY A 441 -14.83 0.01 30.38
N HIS A 442 -15.31 -1.02 29.68
CA HIS A 442 -15.52 -0.96 28.24
C HIS A 442 -16.92 -0.44 27.91
N CYS A 443 -17.04 0.24 26.77
CA CYS A 443 -18.32 0.64 26.20
C CYS A 443 -18.45 0.01 24.80
N THR A 444 -19.66 -0.44 24.42
CA THR A 444 -19.89 -1.08 23.12
C THR A 444 -20.96 -0.34 22.34
N VAL A 445 -20.54 0.31 21.24
CA VAL A 445 -21.47 0.86 20.24
C VAL A 445 -21.76 -0.24 19.24
N ARG A 446 -23.03 -0.45 18.88
CA ARG A 446 -23.44 -1.57 18.01
C ARG A 446 -24.08 -1.07 16.74
N LEU A 447 -23.66 -1.64 15.61
CA LEU A 447 -24.34 -1.53 14.33
C LEU A 447 -24.81 -2.92 13.91
N ALA A 448 -26.11 -3.11 13.80
CA ALA A 448 -26.70 -4.38 13.40
C ALA A 448 -27.44 -4.26 12.07
N HIS A 449 -27.45 -5.35 11.30
CA HIS A 449 -28.30 -5.45 10.13
C HIS A 449 -29.78 -5.51 10.55
N PRO A 450 -30.72 -5.00 9.73
CA PRO A 450 -32.16 -5.00 10.04
C PRO A 450 -32.75 -6.39 10.35
N SER A 451 -32.12 -7.46 9.88
CA SER A 451 -32.52 -8.85 10.23
C SER A 451 -32.31 -9.20 11.70
N GLY A 452 -31.46 -8.45 12.43
CA GLY A 452 -31.03 -8.74 13.80
C GLY A 452 -30.12 -9.95 13.94
N ARG A 453 -29.76 -10.63 12.83
CA ARG A 453 -28.98 -11.88 12.87
C ARG A 453 -27.48 -11.66 12.98
N HIS A 454 -27.00 -10.51 12.55
CA HIS A 454 -25.58 -10.19 12.51
C HIS A 454 -25.34 -8.68 12.64
N GLY A 455 -24.11 -8.34 13.01
CA GLY A 455 -23.69 -6.96 13.18
C GLY A 455 -22.24 -6.85 13.63
N ILE A 456 -21.90 -5.65 14.07
CA ILE A 456 -20.56 -5.24 14.46
C ILE A 456 -20.66 -4.49 15.79
N ASP A 457 -19.86 -4.92 16.74
CA ASP A 457 -19.63 -4.23 18.00
C ASP A 457 -18.34 -3.42 17.92
N VAL A 458 -18.46 -2.10 18.08
CA VAL A 458 -17.33 -1.19 18.25
C VAL A 458 -17.02 -1.10 19.74
N ARG A 459 -15.98 -1.82 20.16
CA ARG A 459 -15.54 -1.90 21.55
C ARG A 459 -14.63 -0.73 21.88
N LEU A 460 -15.02 0.11 22.81
CA LEU A 460 -14.25 1.26 23.30
C LEU A 460 -13.54 0.84 24.58
N VAL A 461 -12.22 0.65 24.51
CA VAL A 461 -11.45 -0.02 25.57
C VAL A 461 -10.73 0.99 26.46
N GLU A 462 -9.83 1.79 25.88
CA GLU A 462 -8.96 2.69 26.65
C GLU A 462 -8.82 4.05 25.96
N GLY A 463 -8.73 5.14 26.74
CA GLY A 463 -8.45 6.48 26.21
C GLY A 463 -9.58 7.14 25.41
N ILE A 464 -10.78 6.56 25.39
CA ILE A 464 -11.93 7.06 24.62
C ILE A 464 -12.94 7.68 25.57
N ARG A 465 -13.43 8.88 25.27
CA ARG A 465 -14.47 9.57 26.08
C ARG A 465 -15.69 9.97 25.25
N TYR A 466 -15.53 10.06 23.94
CA TYR A 466 -16.55 10.50 23.00
C TYR A 466 -16.65 9.52 21.84
N VAL A 467 -17.82 9.49 21.19
CA VAL A 467 -18.03 8.77 19.92
C VAL A 467 -18.71 9.72 18.94
N GLN A 468 -18.07 10.00 17.81
CA GLN A 468 -18.75 10.65 16.69
C GLN A 468 -19.53 9.59 15.92
N VAL A 469 -20.80 9.86 15.62
CA VAL A 469 -21.58 9.08 14.66
C VAL A 469 -21.91 9.97 13.48
N TYR A 470 -21.39 9.60 12.32
CA TYR A 470 -21.58 10.35 11.09
C TYR A 470 -22.15 9.46 9.97
N THR A 471 -23.37 9.77 9.49
CA THR A 471 -24.07 9.00 8.45
C THR A 471 -23.65 9.36 7.03
N GLY A 472 -22.65 10.23 6.85
CA GLY A 472 -22.08 10.50 5.54
C GLY A 472 -22.90 11.44 4.65
N ASP A 473 -23.91 12.12 5.18
CA ASP A 473 -24.86 12.94 4.40
C ASP A 473 -24.21 14.10 3.67
N THR A 474 -23.14 14.65 4.24
CA THR A 474 -22.39 15.81 3.72
C THR A 474 -21.18 15.43 2.88
N LEU A 475 -20.95 14.13 2.61
CA LEU A 475 -19.82 13.69 1.77
C LEU A 475 -19.88 14.35 0.38
N SER A 476 -18.70 14.76 -0.11
CA SER A 476 -18.50 15.31 -1.45
C SER A 476 -18.90 14.32 -2.54
N GLU A 477 -18.58 13.04 -2.36
CA GLU A 477 -19.00 11.98 -3.27
C GLU A 477 -20.46 11.59 -3.01
N THR A 478 -21.39 12.18 -3.77
CA THR A 478 -22.84 11.94 -3.59
C THR A 478 -23.22 10.46 -3.65
N GLY A 479 -22.54 9.65 -4.47
CA GLY A 479 -22.77 8.21 -4.57
C GLY A 479 -22.38 7.39 -3.32
N ARG A 480 -21.58 7.98 -2.42
CA ARG A 480 -21.14 7.37 -1.16
C ARG A 480 -21.96 7.79 0.06
N ARG A 481 -22.78 8.84 -0.06
CA ARG A 481 -23.61 9.31 1.04
C ARG A 481 -24.45 8.17 1.58
N ARG A 482 -24.43 8.00 2.91
CA ARG A 482 -25.23 7.02 3.63
C ARG A 482 -24.97 5.54 3.25
N ARG A 483 -23.85 5.22 2.59
CA ARG A 483 -23.46 3.81 2.29
C ARG A 483 -22.85 3.09 3.48
N GLY A 484 -22.21 3.85 4.36
CA GLY A 484 -21.68 3.39 5.64
C GLY A 484 -21.88 4.46 6.69
N VAL A 485 -21.72 4.09 7.96
CA VAL A 485 -21.79 5.00 9.09
C VAL A 485 -20.42 5.08 9.74
N ALA A 486 -19.85 6.28 9.83
CA ALA A 486 -18.66 6.49 10.62
C ALA A 486 -19.03 6.41 12.10
N ILE A 487 -18.35 5.54 12.83
CA ILE A 487 -18.43 5.44 14.29
C ILE A 487 -17.00 5.67 14.78
N GLU A 488 -16.73 6.91 15.19
CA GLU A 488 -15.36 7.38 15.47
C GLU A 488 -15.15 7.43 16.97
N PRO A 489 -14.35 6.52 17.55
CA PRO A 489 -13.89 6.67 18.92
C PRO A 489 -12.99 7.90 19.01
N MET A 490 -13.17 8.73 20.04
CA MET A 490 -12.38 9.95 20.25
C MET A 490 -12.03 10.13 21.73
N SER A 491 -10.80 10.58 21.99
CA SER A 491 -10.33 10.88 23.35
C SER A 491 -10.90 12.19 23.90
N CYS A 492 -11.17 13.16 23.02
CA CYS A 492 -11.68 14.48 23.32
C CYS A 492 -12.68 14.93 22.23
N PRO A 493 -13.54 15.91 22.49
CA PRO A 493 -14.49 16.39 21.50
C PRO A 493 -13.82 17.33 20.49
N ALA A 494 -14.60 17.77 19.50
CA ALA A 494 -14.22 18.91 18.68
C ALA A 494 -13.91 20.15 19.54
N ASP A 495 -13.00 20.98 19.04
CA ASP A 495 -12.50 22.21 19.66
C ASP A 495 -11.83 22.03 21.04
N ALA A 496 -11.38 20.82 21.38
CA ALA A 496 -10.70 20.54 22.64
C ALA A 496 -9.42 21.39 22.84
N PHE A 497 -8.71 21.72 21.76
CA PHE A 497 -7.49 22.55 21.82
C PHE A 497 -7.77 23.97 22.32
N ARG A 498 -8.96 24.52 22.03
CA ARG A 498 -9.39 25.83 22.50
C ARG A 498 -10.12 25.77 23.83
N SER A 499 -11.04 24.81 23.96
CA SER A 499 -11.88 24.68 25.16
C SER A 499 -11.17 24.04 26.35
N GLY A 500 -10.09 23.28 26.11
CA GLY A 500 -9.44 22.44 27.11
C GLY A 500 -10.25 21.18 27.49
N THR A 501 -11.43 20.98 26.91
CA THR A 501 -12.35 19.90 27.29
C THR A 501 -11.75 18.54 26.97
N ALA A 502 -11.48 17.74 28.00
CA ALA A 502 -10.89 16.41 27.87
C ALA A 502 -9.57 16.36 27.06
N LEU A 503 -8.91 17.51 26.88
CA LEU A 503 -7.63 17.62 26.20
C LEU A 503 -6.55 16.98 27.08
N ALA A 504 -5.80 16.03 26.53
CA ALA A 504 -4.63 15.51 27.24
C ALA A 504 -3.46 16.49 27.11
N VAL A 505 -2.60 16.51 28.12
CA VAL A 505 -1.33 17.24 28.08
C VAL A 505 -0.23 16.25 28.43
N LEU A 506 0.58 15.89 27.43
CA LEU A 506 1.66 14.93 27.59
C LEU A 506 2.92 15.67 28.05
N GLN A 507 3.46 15.36 29.23
CA GLN A 507 4.79 15.86 29.61
C GLN A 507 5.88 15.18 28.76
N PRO A 508 7.09 15.73 28.68
CA PRO A 508 8.22 15.06 28.03
C PRO A 508 8.40 13.62 28.56
N GLY A 509 8.36 12.64 27.65
CA GLY A 509 8.45 11.22 27.97
C GLY A 509 7.12 10.54 28.33
N ASP A 510 6.03 11.27 28.54
CA ASP A 510 4.72 10.68 28.78
C ASP A 510 4.16 10.03 27.52
N SER A 511 3.43 8.93 27.71
CA SER A 511 2.69 8.24 26.66
C SER A 511 1.18 8.24 26.94
N HIS A 512 0.38 8.35 25.88
CA HIS A 512 -1.06 8.14 25.88
C HIS A 512 -1.41 6.90 25.06
N VAL A 513 -2.29 6.06 25.61
CA VAL A 513 -2.82 4.86 24.94
C VAL A 513 -4.29 5.07 24.59
N PHE A 514 -4.63 4.76 23.35
CA PHE A 514 -5.98 4.81 22.81
C PHE A 514 -6.29 3.46 22.16
N ARG A 515 -7.24 2.71 22.72
CA ARG A 515 -7.53 1.33 22.32
C ARG A 515 -9.01 1.13 22.03
N TRP A 516 -9.32 0.56 20.88
CA TRP A 516 -10.66 0.19 20.46
C TRP A 516 -10.65 -1.03 19.54
N GLY A 517 -11.80 -1.60 19.21
CA GLY A 517 -11.85 -2.74 18.29
C GLY A 517 -13.19 -2.94 17.58
N LEU A 518 -13.17 -3.78 16.55
CA LEU A 518 -14.32 -4.23 15.77
C LEU A 518 -14.55 -5.73 16.02
N ALA A 519 -15.66 -6.06 16.65
CA ALA A 519 -16.07 -7.44 16.92
C ALA A 519 -17.32 -7.79 16.10
N PRO A 520 -17.20 -8.51 14.97
CA PRO A 520 -18.37 -8.98 14.25
C PRO A 520 -19.05 -10.12 15.01
N TRP A 521 -20.37 -10.17 14.95
CA TRP A 521 -21.16 -11.25 15.55
C TRP A 521 -22.25 -11.74 14.61
N GLY A 522 -22.71 -12.97 14.86
CA GLY A 522 -23.72 -13.64 14.06
C GLY A 522 -23.20 -14.31 12.79
N SER A 523 -23.89 -15.37 12.37
CA SER A 523 -23.72 -16.01 11.07
C SER A 523 -24.68 -15.39 10.06
N TRP A 524 -24.23 -15.17 8.82
CA TRP A 524 -25.15 -14.80 7.74
C TRP A 524 -25.85 -16.04 7.20
#